data_AF-A0A9P7DSM2-F1
#
_entry.id   AF-A0A9P7DSM2-F1
#
_cell.length_a   1.000
_cell.length_b   1.000
_cell.length_c   1.000
_cell.angle_alpha   90.00
_cell.angle_beta   90.00
_cell.angle_gamma   90.00
#
_symmetry.space_group_name_H-M   'P 1'
#
loop_
_entity.id
_entity.type
_entity.pdbx_description
1 polymer ?
#
loop_
_entity_poly.entity_id
_entity_poly.type
_entity_poly.pdbx_seq_one_letter_code
_entity_poly.pdbx_strand_id
1 'polypeptide(L)'
;MKWHGFGHRSDNLNAGDLALFCPTCPQPGINISLSGDESLDDWKYTRSFVMDRNFKAEHLHPIKSFDEVWLSDGLGFMMGKDRYKTHLVEAADTLEKSSCNNHQAVNQANAAWHKLESTGIRGVACAQHDFQTGERQMNMDYALCEAAQHNMEGITRAVTFYDINCQYNKHFQVQVDQSQFLEMVPELTIIPGIRLWHVHGHQDSCYV
;
A
#
# COMPACT_ATOMS: atom_id res chain seq x y z
N MET A 1 -12.80 4.23 19.56
CA MET A 1 -13.09 3.75 18.20
C MET A 1 -14.16 4.69 17.63
N LYS A 2 -13.93 5.33 16.47
CA LYS A 2 -14.90 6.25 15.84
C LYS A 2 -16.11 5.42 15.35
N TRP A 3 -17.14 5.27 16.19
CA TRP A 3 -18.35 4.53 15.87
C TRP A 3 -19.41 5.37 15.13
N HIS A 4 -19.19 6.68 15.00
CA HIS A 4 -20.08 7.59 14.30
C HIS A 4 -19.29 8.20 13.13
N GLY A 5 -19.55 7.70 11.92
CA GLY A 5 -18.99 8.24 10.69
C GLY A 5 -19.45 9.68 10.44
N PHE A 6 -18.92 10.28 9.38
CA PHE A 6 -19.11 11.68 8.97
C PHE A 6 -20.56 12.13 8.67
N GLY A 7 -21.59 11.33 8.96
CA GLY A 7 -22.99 11.58 8.61
C GLY A 7 -23.63 12.84 9.20
N HIS A 8 -22.98 13.52 10.16
CA HIS A 8 -23.47 14.77 10.78
C HIS A 8 -22.43 15.90 10.82
N ARG A 9 -21.38 15.82 10.00
CA ARG A 9 -20.36 16.87 9.89
C ARG A 9 -20.53 17.63 8.59
N SER A 10 -20.33 18.95 8.64
CA SER A 10 -20.33 19.84 7.47
C SER A 10 -18.95 19.99 6.84
N ASP A 11 -17.94 19.32 7.41
CA ASP A 11 -16.56 19.38 6.92
C ASP A 11 -16.44 18.63 5.60
N ASN A 12 -15.61 19.14 4.69
CA ASN A 12 -15.26 18.40 3.47
C ASN A 12 -14.45 17.15 3.85
N LEU A 13 -14.78 16.03 3.22
CA LEU A 13 -14.03 14.77 3.36
C LEU A 13 -12.74 14.83 2.54
N ASN A 14 -11.64 14.42 3.15
CA ASN A 14 -10.37 14.19 2.46
C ASN A 14 -10.26 12.72 2.03
N ALA A 15 -9.23 12.43 1.23
CA ALA A 15 -8.92 11.07 0.81
C ALA A 15 -8.70 10.15 2.03
N GLY A 16 -9.33 8.98 2.02
CA GLY A 16 -9.26 7.99 3.10
C GLY A 16 -10.03 8.31 4.38
N ASP A 17 -10.74 9.44 4.48
CA ASP A 17 -11.43 9.85 5.72
C ASP A 17 -12.57 8.90 6.15
N LEU A 18 -13.15 8.15 5.22
CA LEU A 18 -14.15 7.12 5.49
C LEU A 18 -13.52 5.73 5.77
N ALA A 19 -12.21 5.57 5.58
CA ALA A 19 -11.51 4.35 5.93
C ALA A 19 -11.36 4.23 7.45
N LEU A 20 -11.53 3.00 7.96
CA LEU A 20 -11.27 2.75 9.37
C LEU A 20 -9.77 2.63 9.59
N PHE A 21 -9.23 3.57 10.36
CA PHE A 21 -7.85 3.50 10.81
C PHE A 21 -7.70 2.43 11.91
N CYS A 22 -6.61 1.67 11.85
CA CYS A 22 -6.32 0.61 12.79
C CYS A 22 -6.13 1.19 14.22
N PRO A 23 -6.97 0.82 15.21
CA PRO A 23 -6.95 1.46 16.53
C PRO A 23 -5.72 1.11 17.36
N THR A 24 -5.03 0.03 17.02
CA THR A 24 -3.83 -0.48 17.69
C THR A 24 -2.54 0.00 17.01
N CYS A 25 -2.64 0.54 15.79
CA CYS A 25 -1.53 1.20 15.12
C CYS A 25 -1.25 2.55 15.84
N PRO A 26 0.03 2.94 16.00
CA PRO A 26 0.44 4.15 16.73
C PRO A 26 -0.14 5.41 16.07
N GLN A 27 -0.80 6.26 16.88
CA GLN A 27 -1.42 7.53 16.50
C GLN A 27 -1.10 8.61 17.55
N PRO A 28 -0.05 9.42 17.29
CA PRO A 28 0.28 10.58 18.12
C PRO A 28 -0.93 11.48 18.34
N GLY A 29 -1.17 11.88 19.59
CA GLY A 29 -2.31 12.73 19.97
C GLY A 29 -3.67 12.02 20.06
N ILE A 30 -3.77 10.74 19.68
CA ILE A 30 -5.01 9.95 19.78
C ILE A 30 -4.86 8.81 20.79
N ASN A 31 -3.96 7.86 20.52
CA ASN A 31 -3.69 6.71 21.39
C ASN A 31 -2.24 6.69 21.92
N ILE A 32 -1.42 7.66 21.50
CA ILE A 32 -0.09 7.93 22.06
C ILE A 32 -0.11 9.34 22.65
N SER A 33 0.06 9.41 23.98
CA SER A 33 0.38 10.64 24.67
C SER A 33 1.90 10.81 24.70
N LEU A 34 2.41 11.80 23.99
CA LEU A 34 3.81 12.19 24.10
C LEU A 34 3.97 13.09 25.33
N SER A 35 4.95 12.77 26.18
CA SER A 35 5.29 13.59 27.33
C SER A 35 6.58 14.37 27.08
N GLY A 36 6.57 15.69 27.26
CA GLY A 36 7.76 16.53 27.12
C GLY A 36 8.46 16.36 25.75
N ASP A 37 9.76 16.07 25.78
CA ASP A 37 10.64 15.90 24.60
C ASP A 37 10.71 14.45 24.09
N GLU A 38 9.72 13.60 24.39
CA GLU A 38 9.71 12.22 23.90
C GLU A 38 9.66 12.16 22.36
N SER A 39 10.71 11.59 21.77
CA SER A 39 10.77 11.34 20.33
C SER A 39 9.94 10.11 19.93
N LEU A 40 9.31 10.17 18.77
CA LEU A 40 8.60 9.04 18.15
C LEU A 40 9.52 8.03 17.43
N ASP A 41 10.84 8.13 17.61
CA ASP A 41 11.84 7.27 16.94
C ASP A 41 12.10 5.91 17.65
N ASP A 42 11.29 5.58 18.66
CA ASP A 42 11.34 4.28 19.35
C ASP A 42 10.65 3.18 18.53
N TRP A 43 11.18 1.95 18.61
CA TRP A 43 10.64 0.78 17.93
C TRP A 43 9.15 0.54 18.23
N LYS A 44 8.69 0.89 19.44
CA LYS A 44 7.28 0.76 19.83
C LYS A 44 6.31 1.64 19.01
N TYR A 45 6.80 2.68 18.35
CA TYR A 45 6.02 3.57 17.48
C TYR A 45 6.15 3.23 15.99
N THR A 46 6.94 2.21 15.66
CA THR A 46 7.12 1.73 14.28
C THR A 46 5.78 1.29 13.71
N ARG A 47 5.47 1.75 12.50
CA ARG A 47 4.30 1.27 11.76
C ARG A 47 4.64 0.04 10.96
N SER A 48 3.83 -1.01 11.09
CA SER A 48 4.01 -2.21 10.27
C SER A 48 2.97 -2.25 9.16
N PHE A 49 3.42 -2.44 7.92
CA PHE A 49 2.58 -2.57 6.74
C PHE A 49 2.70 -3.98 6.15
N VAL A 50 1.57 -4.58 5.83
CA VAL A 50 1.49 -5.78 4.99
C VAL A 50 0.98 -5.36 3.63
N MET A 51 1.69 -5.79 2.62
CA MET A 51 1.46 -5.44 1.23
C MET A 51 0.98 -6.70 0.50
N ASP A 52 -0.22 -6.64 -0.08
CA ASP A 52 -0.84 -7.81 -0.69
C ASP A 52 -1.84 -7.44 -1.82
N ARG A 53 -2.40 -8.41 -2.54
CA ARG A 53 -3.40 -8.15 -3.62
C ARG A 53 -4.42 -9.27 -3.80
N ASN A 54 -5.70 -9.03 -3.90
CA ASN A 54 -6.62 -10.09 -4.34
C ASN A 54 -6.66 -10.26 -5.88
N PHE A 55 -6.13 -11.35 -6.45
CA PHE A 55 -6.27 -11.67 -7.90
C PHE A 55 -7.69 -12.07 -8.33
N LYS A 56 -8.56 -12.47 -7.41
CA LYS A 56 -9.92 -12.93 -7.72
C LYS A 56 -10.93 -11.79 -7.77
N ALA A 57 -10.52 -10.58 -7.34
CA ALA A 57 -11.36 -9.39 -7.37
C ALA A 57 -11.29 -8.73 -8.76
N GLU A 58 -11.85 -9.41 -9.75
CA GLU A 58 -11.86 -8.96 -11.14
C GLU A 58 -12.88 -7.84 -11.36
N HIS A 59 -12.51 -6.82 -12.14
CA HIS A 59 -13.42 -5.78 -12.62
C HIS A 59 -13.55 -5.89 -14.13
N LEU A 60 -14.76 -6.14 -14.60
CA LEU A 60 -15.08 -6.20 -16.03
C LEU A 60 -15.15 -4.78 -16.61
N HIS A 61 -14.82 -4.65 -17.90
CA HIS A 61 -15.09 -3.39 -18.58
C HIS A 61 -16.60 -3.08 -18.55
N PRO A 62 -16.99 -1.86 -18.13
CA PRO A 62 -18.38 -1.46 -18.18
C PRO A 62 -18.84 -1.37 -19.64
N ILE A 63 -20.05 -1.84 -19.92
CA ILE A 63 -20.68 -1.75 -21.25
C ILE A 63 -20.87 -0.26 -21.64
N LYS A 64 -21.15 0.59 -20.65
CA LYS A 64 -21.28 2.04 -20.78
C LYS A 64 -20.51 2.69 -19.64
N SER A 65 -19.37 3.30 -19.95
CA SER A 65 -18.50 3.92 -18.94
C SER A 65 -19.15 5.09 -18.20
N PHE A 66 -20.13 5.77 -18.82
CA PHE A 66 -20.85 6.88 -18.21
C PHE A 66 -21.92 6.45 -17.19
N ASP A 67 -22.31 5.18 -17.17
CA ASP A 67 -23.26 4.63 -16.19
C ASP A 67 -22.55 4.19 -14.88
N GLU A 68 -21.22 4.28 -14.83
CA GLU A 68 -20.42 3.89 -13.68
C GLU A 68 -20.49 4.98 -12.59
N VAL A 69 -21.11 4.65 -11.45
CA VAL A 69 -21.24 5.55 -10.31
C VAL A 69 -20.31 5.10 -9.19
N TRP A 70 -19.41 5.99 -8.77
CA TRP A 70 -18.51 5.77 -7.66
C TRP A 70 -19.12 6.33 -6.38
N LEU A 71 -19.38 5.46 -5.40
CA LEU A 71 -20.08 5.85 -4.17
C LEU A 71 -19.23 6.71 -3.23
N SER A 72 -17.90 6.51 -3.25
CA SER A 72 -16.96 7.16 -2.33
C SER A 72 -15.54 7.17 -2.93
N ASP A 73 -15.40 7.76 -4.12
CA ASP A 73 -14.15 7.78 -4.89
C ASP A 73 -12.99 8.37 -4.08
N GLY A 74 -11.98 7.57 -3.76
CA GLY A 74 -10.84 7.98 -2.93
C GLY A 74 -11.13 8.22 -1.45
N LEU A 75 -12.39 8.21 -1.00
CA LEU A 75 -12.74 8.57 0.37
C LEU A 75 -12.63 7.39 1.35
N GLY A 76 -12.72 6.16 0.86
CA GLY A 76 -12.67 4.94 1.67
C GLY A 76 -11.33 4.21 1.56
N PHE A 77 -11.39 2.87 1.49
CA PHE A 77 -10.21 2.02 1.31
C PHE A 77 -9.68 1.99 -0.14
N MET A 78 -10.43 2.52 -1.09
CA MET A 78 -10.07 2.56 -2.50
C MET A 78 -9.47 3.91 -2.87
N MET A 79 -8.48 3.90 -3.76
CA MET A 79 -7.83 5.10 -4.29
C MET A 79 -8.77 5.91 -5.18
N GLY A 80 -8.50 7.22 -5.28
CA GLY A 80 -9.20 8.11 -6.20
C GLY A 80 -8.90 7.75 -7.67
N LYS A 81 -9.94 7.62 -8.49
CA LYS A 81 -9.84 7.15 -9.87
C LYS A 81 -8.90 7.98 -10.73
N ASP A 82 -9.09 9.30 -10.75
CA ASP A 82 -8.39 10.17 -11.70
C ASP A 82 -6.89 10.21 -11.43
N ARG A 83 -6.49 10.50 -10.17
CA ARG A 83 -5.08 10.54 -9.77
C ARG A 83 -4.39 9.20 -10.00
N TYR A 84 -5.06 8.10 -9.68
CA TYR A 84 -4.52 6.77 -9.91
C TYR A 84 -4.40 6.44 -11.41
N LYS A 85 -5.38 6.81 -12.25
CA LYS A 85 -5.28 6.62 -13.70
C LYS A 85 -4.15 7.45 -14.32
N THR A 86 -3.91 8.66 -13.84
CA THR A 86 -2.79 9.47 -14.29
C THR A 86 -1.45 8.82 -13.91
N HIS A 87 -1.34 8.30 -12.67
CA HIS A 87 -0.17 7.52 -12.24
C HIS A 87 0.07 6.32 -13.17
N LEU A 88 -0.96 5.54 -13.52
CA LEU A 88 -0.82 4.38 -14.41
C LEU A 88 -0.35 4.72 -15.83
N VAL A 89 -0.62 5.94 -16.31
CA VAL A 89 -0.16 6.39 -17.64
C VAL A 89 1.31 6.80 -17.61
N GLU A 90 1.77 7.38 -16.50
CA GLU A 90 3.16 7.80 -16.32
C GLU A 90 4.07 6.63 -15.93
N ALA A 91 3.60 5.76 -15.05
CA ALA A 91 4.43 4.75 -14.42
C ALA A 91 4.93 3.71 -15.44
N ALA A 92 6.25 3.52 -15.46
CA ALA A 92 6.87 2.45 -16.23
C ALA A 92 6.60 1.10 -15.54
N ASP A 93 5.98 0.15 -16.25
CA ASP A 93 5.86 -1.23 -15.77
C ASP A 93 7.18 -1.97 -16.02
N THR A 94 7.99 -2.14 -14.98
CA THR A 94 9.22 -2.92 -15.08
C THR A 94 8.91 -4.38 -14.86
N LEU A 95 8.89 -5.17 -15.94
CA LEU A 95 8.78 -6.63 -15.86
C LEU A 95 10.10 -7.23 -15.37
N GLU A 96 10.25 -7.32 -14.06
CA GLU A 96 11.43 -7.92 -13.45
C GLU A 96 11.25 -9.43 -13.27
N LYS A 97 12.19 -10.19 -13.85
CA LYS A 97 12.29 -11.63 -13.57
C LYS A 97 12.92 -11.82 -12.21
N SER A 98 12.26 -12.59 -11.36
CA SER A 98 12.78 -12.89 -10.03
C SER A 98 14.13 -13.60 -10.10
N SER A 99 15.15 -13.06 -9.44
CA SER A 99 16.44 -13.73 -9.22
C SER A 99 16.39 -14.76 -8.07
N CYS A 100 15.23 -14.89 -7.43
CA CYS A 100 14.97 -15.71 -6.26
C CYS A 100 14.71 -17.18 -6.63
N ASN A 101 14.86 -18.10 -5.67
CA ASN A 101 14.59 -19.52 -5.89
C ASN A 101 13.08 -19.78 -6.04
N ASN A 102 12.60 -19.76 -7.28
CA ASN A 102 11.30 -20.28 -7.70
C ASN A 102 10.06 -19.57 -7.08
N HIS A 103 9.98 -18.25 -7.23
CA HIS A 103 8.76 -17.50 -6.87
C HIS A 103 7.69 -17.67 -7.96
N GLN A 104 6.71 -18.56 -7.75
CA GLN A 104 5.57 -18.72 -8.67
C GLN A 104 4.61 -17.51 -8.65
N ALA A 105 4.62 -16.72 -7.57
CA ALA A 105 3.77 -15.53 -7.40
C ALA A 105 3.96 -14.51 -8.54
N VAL A 106 5.22 -14.22 -8.92
CA VAL A 106 5.56 -13.31 -10.02
C VAL A 106 5.14 -13.89 -11.38
N ASN A 107 5.35 -15.19 -11.57
CA ASN A 107 5.20 -15.82 -12.88
C ASN A 107 3.73 -16.08 -13.29
N GLN A 108 2.83 -16.35 -12.34
CA GLN A 108 1.40 -16.60 -12.64
C GLN A 108 0.57 -15.30 -12.69
N ALA A 109 1.02 -14.22 -12.04
CA ALA A 109 0.32 -12.93 -11.93
C ALA A 109 0.12 -12.18 -13.26
N ASN A 110 0.90 -12.52 -14.28
CA ASN A 110 1.08 -11.73 -15.50
C ASN A 110 0.25 -12.19 -16.71
N ALA A 111 -0.72 -13.10 -16.51
CA ALA A 111 -1.64 -13.47 -17.58
C ALA A 111 -2.58 -12.30 -17.89
N ALA A 112 -2.59 -11.82 -19.15
CA ALA A 112 -3.50 -10.78 -19.61
C ALA A 112 -4.86 -11.37 -20.01
N TRP A 113 -5.96 -10.77 -19.54
CA TRP A 113 -7.33 -11.19 -19.84
C TRP A 113 -8.08 -10.06 -20.55
N HIS A 114 -8.42 -10.26 -21.81
CA HIS A 114 -8.90 -9.22 -22.74
C HIS A 114 -10.29 -8.60 -22.41
N LYS A 115 -10.94 -9.04 -21.34
CA LYS A 115 -12.30 -8.61 -20.93
C LYS A 115 -12.32 -7.84 -19.60
N LEU A 116 -11.19 -7.73 -18.91
CA LEU A 116 -11.09 -7.16 -17.57
C LEU A 116 -10.43 -5.78 -17.63
N GLU A 117 -11.06 -4.78 -17.01
CA GLU A 117 -10.43 -3.48 -16.73
C GLU A 117 -9.40 -3.61 -15.60
N SER A 118 -9.70 -4.47 -14.62
CA SER A 118 -8.78 -4.82 -13.53
C SER A 118 -8.79 -6.33 -13.28
N THR A 119 -7.60 -6.88 -13.06
CA THR A 119 -7.36 -8.30 -12.75
C THR A 119 -7.17 -8.52 -11.24
N GLY A 120 -7.58 -7.58 -10.39
CA GLY A 120 -7.46 -7.71 -8.94
C GLY A 120 -7.33 -6.38 -8.19
N ILE A 121 -7.42 -6.45 -6.87
CA ILE A 121 -7.27 -5.32 -5.95
C ILE A 121 -5.93 -5.43 -5.24
N ARG A 122 -5.19 -4.33 -5.09
CA ARG A 122 -4.00 -4.27 -4.24
C ARG A 122 -4.31 -3.51 -2.96
N GLY A 123 -3.69 -3.91 -1.87
CA GLY A 123 -3.87 -3.29 -0.58
C GLY A 123 -2.57 -3.22 0.20
N VAL A 124 -2.40 -2.11 0.90
CA VAL A 124 -1.44 -1.98 2.00
C VAL A 124 -2.25 -1.82 3.28
N ALA A 125 -2.03 -2.70 4.25
CA ALA A 125 -2.77 -2.75 5.51
C ALA A 125 -1.81 -2.70 6.71
N CYS A 126 -2.29 -2.28 7.88
CA CYS A 126 -1.51 -2.39 9.13
C CYS A 126 -1.28 -3.88 9.43
N ALA A 127 -0.03 -4.32 9.61
CA ALA A 127 0.36 -5.73 9.75
C ALA A 127 -0.23 -6.46 10.94
N GLN A 128 -0.84 -5.72 11.87
CA GLN A 128 -1.60 -6.27 12.98
C GLN A 128 -2.93 -6.92 12.49
N HIS A 129 -3.31 -6.72 11.23
CA HIS A 129 -4.47 -7.30 10.56
C HIS A 129 -4.08 -7.84 9.16
N ASP A 130 -4.60 -9.00 8.77
CA ASP A 130 -4.15 -9.75 7.58
C ASP A 130 -4.95 -9.39 6.30
N PHE A 131 -4.33 -9.54 5.12
CA PHE A 131 -4.95 -9.35 3.78
C PHE A 131 -4.50 -10.45 2.78
N GLN A 132 -5.06 -10.52 1.56
CA GLN A 132 -4.86 -11.58 0.53
C GLN A 132 -4.26 -11.07 -0.83
N THR A 133 -3.69 -11.97 -1.70
CA THR A 133 -2.32 -11.90 -2.38
C THR A 133 -2.05 -11.83 -3.91
N GLY A 134 -1.09 -10.98 -4.40
CA GLY A 134 -0.66 -10.81 -5.84
C GLY A 134 0.00 -9.48 -6.41
N GLU A 135 0.46 -9.41 -7.70
CA GLU A 135 1.64 -8.52 -8.07
C GLU A 135 1.64 -7.67 -9.39
N ARG A 136 2.12 -6.40 -9.32
CA ARG A 136 2.52 -5.35 -10.32
C ARG A 136 3.06 -4.18 -9.48
N GLN A 137 4.32 -3.79 -9.68
CA GLN A 137 5.05 -2.94 -8.73
C GLN A 137 4.48 -1.52 -8.66
N MET A 138 4.20 -0.87 -9.81
CA MET A 138 3.71 0.52 -9.85
C MET A 138 2.47 0.78 -8.98
N ASN A 139 1.58 -0.21 -8.87
CA ASN A 139 0.36 -0.07 -8.11
C ASN A 139 0.62 -0.29 -6.61
N MET A 140 1.60 -1.14 -6.26
CA MET A 140 2.05 -1.32 -4.89
C MET A 140 2.78 -0.07 -4.41
N ASP A 141 3.55 0.58 -5.27
CA ASP A 141 4.24 1.84 -4.96
C ASP A 141 3.23 2.91 -4.55
N TYR A 142 2.19 3.09 -5.38
CA TYR A 142 1.11 4.02 -5.10
C TYR A 142 0.42 3.70 -3.77
N ALA A 143 0.09 2.42 -3.53
CA ALA A 143 -0.58 2.02 -2.31
C ALA A 143 0.29 2.19 -1.05
N LEU A 144 1.60 1.94 -1.15
CA LEU A 144 2.53 2.13 -0.04
C LEU A 144 2.72 3.62 0.26
N CYS A 145 2.90 4.47 -0.76
CA CYS A 145 2.99 5.93 -0.59
C CYS A 145 1.76 6.50 0.12
N GLU A 146 0.56 6.17 -0.34
CA GLU A 146 -0.69 6.67 0.26
C GLU A 146 -0.84 6.17 1.71
N ALA A 147 -0.51 4.91 1.99
CA ALA A 147 -0.54 4.36 3.35
C ALA A 147 0.52 5.00 4.28
N ALA A 148 1.69 5.33 3.74
CA ALA A 148 2.80 5.97 4.44
C ALA A 148 2.55 7.47 4.71
N GLN A 149 1.61 8.10 4.00
CA GLN A 149 1.18 9.47 4.29
C GLN A 149 0.01 9.52 5.28
N HIS A 150 -0.81 8.47 5.33
CA HIS A 150 -2.04 8.49 6.11
C HIS A 150 -1.80 8.29 7.62
N ASN A 151 -2.07 9.34 8.42
CA ASN A 151 -1.91 9.36 9.88
C ASN A 151 -0.48 9.00 10.35
N MET A 152 0.56 9.43 9.64
CA MET A 152 1.97 9.12 9.94
C MET A 152 2.75 10.28 10.56
N GLU A 153 2.08 11.36 10.99
CA GLU A 153 2.71 12.55 11.55
C GLU A 153 3.66 12.19 12.71
N GLY A 154 4.93 12.58 12.57
CA GLY A 154 5.99 12.32 13.55
C GLY A 154 6.52 10.87 13.60
N ILE A 155 5.90 9.92 12.90
CA ILE A 155 6.40 8.54 12.84
C ILE A 155 7.49 8.44 11.76
N THR A 156 8.71 8.11 12.17
CA THR A 156 9.89 8.07 11.29
C THR A 156 10.27 6.66 10.86
N ARG A 157 9.57 5.62 11.32
CA ARG A 157 9.91 4.23 11.02
C ARG A 157 8.71 3.40 10.60
N ALA A 158 8.87 2.67 9.50
CA ALA A 158 7.93 1.66 9.06
C ALA A 158 8.62 0.33 8.73
N VAL A 159 7.96 -0.78 9.02
CA VAL A 159 8.36 -2.12 8.58
C VAL A 159 7.37 -2.57 7.51
N THR A 160 7.86 -2.99 6.35
CA THR A 160 7.00 -3.52 5.30
C THR A 160 7.14 -5.03 5.22
N PHE A 161 6.05 -5.75 4.98
CA PHE A 161 6.04 -7.18 4.70
C PHE A 161 5.40 -7.41 3.34
N TYR A 162 6.16 -8.05 2.45
CA TYR A 162 5.71 -8.39 1.12
C TYR A 162 6.38 -9.66 0.64
N ASP A 163 5.67 -10.48 -0.12
CA ASP A 163 6.17 -11.76 -0.64
C ASP A 163 7.42 -11.58 -1.51
N ILE A 164 7.55 -10.44 -2.20
CA ILE A 164 8.72 -10.11 -3.02
C ILE A 164 9.51 -8.91 -2.48
N ASN A 165 9.47 -8.67 -1.16
CA ASN A 165 10.12 -7.51 -0.55
C ASN A 165 11.63 -7.41 -0.90
N CYS A 166 12.31 -8.55 -1.02
CA CYS A 166 13.72 -8.60 -1.37
C CYS A 166 14.07 -8.08 -2.78
N GLN A 167 13.08 -8.05 -3.69
CA GLN A 167 13.20 -7.49 -5.03
C GLN A 167 12.63 -6.08 -5.04
N TYR A 168 11.41 -5.93 -4.51
CA TYR A 168 10.65 -4.69 -4.49
C TYR A 168 11.43 -3.51 -3.91
N ASN A 169 12.00 -3.63 -2.70
CA ASN A 169 12.63 -2.49 -2.02
C ASN A 169 13.94 -2.03 -2.68
N LYS A 170 14.56 -2.84 -3.54
CA LYS A 170 15.77 -2.44 -4.26
C LYS A 170 15.49 -1.32 -5.26
N HIS A 171 14.28 -1.31 -5.82
CA HIS A 171 13.88 -0.40 -6.88
C HIS A 171 12.87 0.65 -6.42
N PHE A 172 12.21 0.42 -5.28
CA PHE A 172 11.16 1.28 -4.76
C PHE A 172 11.56 2.77 -4.67
N GLN A 173 12.70 3.08 -4.06
CA GLN A 173 13.12 4.49 -3.93
C GLN A 173 13.32 5.15 -5.29
N VAL A 174 13.94 4.43 -6.24
CA VAL A 174 14.15 4.93 -7.61
C VAL A 174 12.82 5.15 -8.32
N GLN A 175 11.84 4.27 -8.13
CA GLN A 175 10.50 4.39 -8.70
C GLN A 175 9.74 5.60 -8.15
N VAL A 176 9.85 5.86 -6.83
CA VAL A 176 9.29 7.06 -6.19
C VAL A 176 9.96 8.31 -6.75
N ASP A 177 11.29 8.37 -6.77
CA ASP A 177 12.05 9.54 -7.21
C ASP A 177 11.82 9.89 -8.70
N GLN A 178 11.46 8.90 -9.52
CA GLN A 178 11.19 9.08 -10.95
C GLN A 178 9.74 9.48 -11.26
N SER A 179 8.82 9.38 -10.30
CA SER A 179 7.42 9.68 -10.51
C SER A 179 7.03 11.08 -10.01
N GLN A 180 6.12 11.73 -10.72
CA GLN A 180 5.52 13.00 -10.31
C GLN A 180 4.29 12.81 -9.39
N PHE A 181 3.80 11.57 -9.26
CA PHE A 181 2.56 11.24 -8.55
C PHE A 181 2.77 10.46 -7.26
N LEU A 182 3.97 9.94 -7.05
CA LEU A 182 4.40 9.27 -5.83
C LEU A 182 5.15 10.27 -4.95
N GLU A 183 4.77 10.30 -3.68
CA GLU A 183 5.46 11.08 -2.67
C GLU A 183 5.64 10.19 -1.44
N MET A 184 6.87 10.12 -0.93
CA MET A 184 7.18 9.41 0.30
C MET A 184 7.46 10.43 1.40
N VAL A 185 7.14 10.08 2.64
CA VAL A 185 7.48 10.92 3.79
C VAL A 185 9.02 10.99 3.91
N PRO A 186 9.65 12.17 3.79
CA PRO A 186 11.11 12.28 3.65
C PRO A 186 11.92 11.68 4.81
N GLU A 187 11.38 11.71 6.02
CA GLU A 187 12.04 11.20 7.23
C GLU A 187 11.68 9.73 7.54
N LEU A 188 10.86 9.09 6.70
CA LEU A 188 10.40 7.73 6.94
C LEU A 188 11.44 6.70 6.49
N THR A 189 12.01 6.00 7.46
CA THR A 189 12.85 4.83 7.21
C THR A 189 11.97 3.59 7.01
N ILE A 190 12.05 2.98 5.82
CA ILE A 190 11.37 1.72 5.51
C ILE A 190 12.32 0.54 5.75
N ILE A 191 11.91 -0.37 6.62
CA ILE A 191 12.63 -1.60 6.97
C ILE A 191 11.92 -2.77 6.29
N PRO A 192 12.52 -3.38 5.26
CA PRO A 192 11.90 -4.48 4.56
C PRO A 192 11.99 -5.78 5.37
N GLY A 193 10.83 -6.35 5.70
CA GLY A 193 10.69 -7.66 6.31
C GLY A 193 10.33 -8.75 5.30
N ILE A 194 10.86 -9.95 5.54
CA ILE A 194 10.48 -11.19 4.84
C ILE A 194 9.65 -12.03 5.82
N ARG A 195 8.45 -12.42 5.41
CA ARG A 195 7.58 -13.29 6.22
C ARG A 195 8.20 -14.69 6.33
N LEU A 196 8.12 -15.30 7.52
CA LEU A 196 8.73 -16.62 7.80
C LEU A 196 8.33 -17.71 6.80
N TRP A 197 7.07 -17.71 6.35
CA TRP A 197 6.56 -18.69 5.38
C TRP A 197 7.23 -18.63 4.01
N HIS A 198 7.83 -17.49 3.65
CA HIS A 198 8.51 -17.27 2.37
C HIS A 198 10.02 -17.37 2.50
N VAL A 199 10.56 -17.43 3.73
CA VAL A 199 12.01 -17.45 4.01
C VAL A 199 12.74 -18.53 3.20
N HIS A 200 12.13 -19.70 3.03
CA HIS A 200 12.70 -20.82 2.27
C HIS A 200 12.72 -20.61 0.75
N GLY A 201 11.88 -19.71 0.23
CA GLY A 201 11.92 -19.29 -1.17
C GLY A 201 13.02 -18.26 -1.46
N HIS A 202 13.55 -17.60 -0.41
CA HIS A 202 14.56 -16.56 -0.51
C HIS A 202 16.00 -17.09 -0.38
N GLN A 203 16.93 -16.39 -1.00
CA GLN A 203 18.37 -16.68 -0.94
C GLN A 203 19.04 -15.82 0.12
N ASP A 204 20.27 -16.16 0.52
CA ASP A 204 21.01 -15.38 1.53
C ASP A 204 21.18 -13.89 1.14
N SER A 205 21.32 -13.61 -0.16
CA SER A 205 21.38 -12.26 -0.73
C SER A 205 20.06 -11.47 -0.64
N CYS A 206 18.97 -12.11 -0.21
CA CYS A 206 17.68 -11.47 0.02
C CYS A 206 17.54 -10.90 1.43
N TYR A 207 18.36 -11.36 2.38
CA TYR A 207 18.41 -10.80 3.72
C TYR A 207 19.33 -9.59 3.67
N VAL A 208 18.74 -8.40 3.85
CA VAL A 208 19.43 -7.12 3.91
C VAL A 208 19.77 -6.82 5.36
#